data_AF-A0A822CJ16-F1
#
_entry.id   AF-A0A822CJ16-F1
#
_cell.length_a   1.000
_cell.length_b   1.000
_cell.length_c   1.000
_cell.angle_alpha   90.00
_cell.angle_beta   90.00
_cell.angle_gamma   90.00
#
_symmetry.space_group_name_H-M   'P 1'
#
loop_
_entity.id
_entity.type
_entity.pdbx_description
1 polymer ?
#
loop_
_entity_poly.entity_id
_entity_poly.type
_entity_poly.pdbx_seq_one_letter_code
_entity_poly.pdbx_strand_id
1 'polypeptide(L)'
;MLEYGIRFNPSSIEKTIAAEEEKILVHTIELRKRKCEIIFYILHQAGYCIYYMIKCFEYWKKLGIVIRCIDFKHLESNNTSSKMNQYVRNLFGIFNTTADGVNQFVSSIQSLTSPLVQRDIFMFFGIVCTNITCSHERPPIVTIIGSKDSTGTKYADCVQFSPQEKIPLEFINDLHIYVRDLLCEFSNYNSYLPNKLILYRAG
;
A
#
# COMPACT_ATOMS: atom_id res chain seq x y z
N MET A 1 17.52 -7.31 11.52
CA MET A 1 16.65 -6.10 11.58
C MET A 1 17.49 -4.83 11.61
N LEU A 2 18.45 -4.71 12.54
CA LEU A 2 19.43 -3.60 12.55
C LEU A 2 20.21 -3.44 11.24
N GLU A 3 20.54 -4.55 10.57
CA GLU A 3 21.19 -4.58 9.25
C GLU A 3 20.38 -3.88 8.15
N TYR A 4 19.07 -3.71 8.34
CA TYR A 4 18.18 -2.99 7.41
C TYR A 4 17.90 -1.56 7.87
N GLY A 5 18.65 -1.03 8.85
CA GLY A 5 18.49 0.33 9.37
C GLY A 5 17.26 0.54 10.26
N ILE A 6 16.49 -0.52 10.54
CA ILE A 6 15.25 -0.44 11.32
C ILE A 6 15.53 -0.82 12.78
N ARG A 7 15.26 0.11 13.68
CA ARG A 7 15.28 -0.14 15.13
C ARG A 7 13.92 -0.71 15.55
N PHE A 8 13.91 -1.97 15.93
CA PHE A 8 12.71 -2.66 16.39
C PHE A 8 12.75 -2.79 17.91
N ASN A 9 11.74 -2.26 18.61
CA ASN A 9 11.55 -2.47 20.04
C ASN A 9 10.32 -3.36 20.25
N PRO A 10 10.48 -4.70 20.37
CA PRO A 10 9.36 -5.59 20.49
C PRO A 10 8.60 -5.34 21.80
N SER A 11 7.30 -5.09 21.71
CA SER A 11 6.39 -5.33 22.83
C SER A 11 6.13 -6.84 23.00
N SER A 12 5.54 -7.22 24.12
CA SER A 12 5.20 -8.62 24.45
C SER A 12 4.43 -9.32 23.33
N ILE A 13 4.78 -10.59 23.07
CA ILE A 13 4.01 -11.48 22.19
C ILE A 13 2.75 -11.91 22.93
N GLU A 14 1.59 -11.53 22.43
CA GLU A 14 0.29 -11.90 22.99
C GLU A 14 -0.35 -13.01 22.12
N LYS A 15 -0.79 -14.11 22.75
CA LYS A 15 -1.47 -15.22 22.08
C LYS A 15 -2.96 -15.15 22.40
N THR A 16 -3.81 -15.15 21.37
CA THR A 16 -5.27 -15.17 21.51
C THR A 16 -5.86 -16.34 20.75
N ILE A 17 -6.74 -17.12 21.40
CA ILE A 17 -7.29 -18.39 20.88
C ILE A 17 -8.59 -18.18 20.09
N ALA A 18 -9.32 -17.09 20.34
CA ALA A 18 -10.54 -16.71 19.63
C ALA A 18 -10.56 -15.19 19.46
N ALA A 19 -10.40 -14.72 18.22
CA ALA A 19 -10.41 -13.30 17.94
C ALA A 19 -11.83 -12.90 17.49
N GLU A 20 -12.64 -12.44 18.45
CA GLU A 20 -13.88 -11.71 18.13
C GLU A 20 -13.51 -10.35 17.52
N GLU A 21 -14.34 -9.87 16.60
CA GLU A 21 -14.06 -8.67 15.80
C GLU A 21 -13.80 -7.42 16.64
N GLU A 22 -14.68 -7.21 17.62
CA GLU A 22 -14.59 -6.07 18.54
C GLU A 22 -13.32 -6.14 19.39
N LYS A 23 -12.90 -7.34 19.80
CA LYS A 23 -11.69 -7.54 20.60
C LYS A 23 -10.43 -7.19 19.81
N ILE A 24 -10.37 -7.54 18.51
CA ILE A 24 -9.23 -7.15 17.66
C ILE A 24 -9.15 -5.62 17.58
N LEU A 25 -10.26 -4.95 17.27
CA LEU A 25 -10.30 -3.50 17.12
C LEU A 25 -9.87 -2.78 18.40
N VAL A 26 -10.47 -3.13 19.53
CA VAL A 26 -10.15 -2.54 20.85
C VAL A 26 -8.68 -2.77 21.17
N HIS A 27 -8.17 -3.98 20.96
CA HIS A 27 -6.79 -4.31 21.24
C HIS A 27 -5.80 -3.54 20.36
N THR A 28 -6.08 -3.39 19.05
CA THR A 28 -5.23 -2.56 18.16
C THR A 28 -5.19 -1.10 18.62
N ILE A 29 -6.33 -0.56 19.10
CA ILE A 29 -6.39 0.81 19.64
C ILE A 29 -5.56 0.92 20.93
N GLU A 30 -5.59 -0.08 21.80
CA GLU A 30 -4.75 -0.11 23.00
C GLU A 30 -3.25 -0.16 22.66
N LEU A 31 -2.85 -1.01 21.72
CA LEU A 31 -1.47 -1.05 21.22
C LEU A 31 -1.06 0.32 20.65
N ARG A 32 -1.96 1.00 19.94
CA ARG A 32 -1.69 2.37 19.47
C ARG A 32 -1.49 3.37 20.59
N LYS A 33 -2.30 3.31 21.66
CA LYS A 33 -2.15 4.13 22.86
C LYS A 33 -0.80 3.89 23.53
N ARG A 34 -0.29 2.66 23.46
CA ARG A 34 1.08 2.29 23.90
C ARG A 34 2.18 2.73 22.93
N LYS A 35 1.85 3.52 21.90
CA LYS A 35 2.77 4.00 20.85
C LYS A 35 3.35 2.89 19.97
N CYS A 36 2.64 1.77 19.81
CA CYS A 36 2.99 0.80 18.79
C CYS A 36 2.73 1.39 17.39
N GLU A 37 3.77 1.42 16.57
CA GLU A 37 3.70 1.91 15.18
C GLU A 37 3.49 0.76 14.18
N ILE A 38 3.91 -0.45 14.56
CA ILE A 38 3.85 -1.65 13.71
C ILE A 38 3.23 -2.80 14.51
N ILE A 39 2.25 -3.49 13.90
CA ILE A 39 1.58 -4.64 14.50
C ILE A 39 1.60 -5.81 13.52
N PHE A 40 2.04 -6.97 14.02
CA PHE A 40 2.04 -8.23 13.29
C PHE A 40 0.92 -9.14 13.79
N TYR A 41 -0.02 -9.47 12.92
CA TYR A 41 -1.02 -10.51 13.20
C TYR A 41 -0.59 -11.81 12.54
N ILE A 42 -0.25 -12.82 13.33
CA ILE A 42 0.02 -14.16 12.83
C ILE A 42 -1.30 -14.93 12.85
N LEU A 43 -1.83 -15.24 11.67
CA LEU A 43 -3.16 -15.82 11.48
C LEU A 43 -3.04 -17.29 11.10
N HIS A 44 -3.85 -18.16 11.71
CA HIS A 44 -4.01 -19.56 11.31
C HIS A 44 -5.11 -19.69 10.24
N GLN A 45 -5.14 -20.79 9.47
CA GLN A 45 -5.93 -20.99 8.22
C GLN A 45 -7.40 -20.52 8.18
N ALA A 46 -8.10 -20.41 9.32
CA ALA A 46 -9.46 -19.89 9.39
C ALA A 46 -9.54 -18.35 9.34
N GLY A 47 -8.40 -17.66 9.21
CA GLY A 47 -8.27 -16.23 9.37
C GLY A 47 -8.66 -15.37 8.17
N TYR A 48 -9.32 -15.88 7.12
CA TYR A 48 -9.70 -15.03 5.98
C TYR A 48 -10.67 -13.92 6.38
N CYS A 49 -11.70 -14.22 7.18
CA CYS A 49 -12.62 -13.20 7.70
C CYS A 49 -11.88 -12.18 8.57
N ILE A 50 -11.04 -12.65 9.49
CA ILE A 50 -10.20 -11.81 10.36
C ILE A 50 -9.23 -10.95 9.55
N TYR A 51 -8.62 -11.51 8.50
CA TYR A 51 -7.75 -10.79 7.59
C TYR A 51 -8.49 -9.65 6.89
N TYR A 52 -9.65 -9.94 6.31
CA TYR A 52 -10.47 -8.92 5.66
C TYR A 52 -10.87 -7.84 6.66
N MET A 53 -11.32 -8.21 7.85
CA MET A 53 -11.62 -7.23 8.90
C MET A 53 -10.44 -6.32 9.22
N ILE A 54 -9.26 -6.90 9.51
CA ILE A 54 -8.04 -6.13 9.80
C ILE A 54 -7.71 -5.18 8.64
N LYS A 55 -7.92 -5.61 7.38
CA LYS A 55 -7.61 -4.81 6.18
C LYS A 55 -8.68 -3.81 5.79
N CYS A 56 -9.95 -4.06 6.08
CA CYS A 56 -11.08 -3.17 5.76
C CYS A 56 -11.07 -1.89 6.61
N PHE A 57 -10.36 -1.88 7.73
CA PHE A 57 -10.16 -0.68 8.52
C PHE A 57 -9.12 0.24 7.88
N GLU A 58 -9.54 1.06 6.89
CA GLU A 58 -8.79 2.24 6.43
C GLU A 58 -8.38 3.16 7.59
N TYR A 59 -9.11 3.07 8.70
CA TYR A 59 -8.84 3.71 9.97
C TYR A 59 -7.40 3.50 10.48
N TRP A 60 -6.77 2.34 10.22
CA TRP A 60 -5.39 2.11 10.66
C TRP A 60 -4.38 3.01 9.95
N LYS A 61 -4.56 3.25 8.66
CA LYS A 61 -3.74 4.20 7.87
C LYS A 61 -3.90 5.62 8.45
N LYS A 62 -5.13 6.02 8.82
CA LYS A 62 -5.42 7.31 9.47
C LYS A 62 -4.82 7.44 10.87
N LEU A 63 -4.73 6.35 11.63
CA LEU A 63 -4.10 6.33 12.96
C LEU A 63 -2.56 6.24 12.92
N GLY A 64 -1.98 6.10 11.73
CA GLY A 64 -0.54 5.93 11.55
C GLY A 64 -0.02 4.59 12.07
N ILE A 65 -0.84 3.52 11.99
CA ILE A 65 -0.45 2.17 12.38
C ILE A 65 -0.21 1.34 11.13
N VAL A 66 0.95 0.71 11.05
CA VAL A 66 1.26 -0.26 10.00
C VAL A 66 0.91 -1.66 10.47
N ILE A 67 -0.12 -2.25 9.88
CA ILE A 67 -0.57 -3.60 10.21
C ILE A 67 -0.22 -4.60 9.10
N ARG A 68 0.43 -5.70 9.49
CA ARG A 68 0.70 -6.83 8.59
C ARG A 68 0.18 -8.14 9.16
N CYS A 69 -0.61 -8.81 8.34
CA CYS A 69 -1.07 -10.16 8.59
C CYS A 69 -0.08 -11.15 7.96
N ILE A 70 0.33 -12.15 8.71
CA ILE A 70 1.24 -13.22 8.33
C ILE A 70 0.47 -14.53 8.46
N ASP A 71 0.43 -15.32 7.40
CA ASP A 71 -0.10 -16.68 7.48
C ASP A 71 0.89 -17.56 8.26
N PHE A 72 0.41 -18.18 9.33
CA PHE A 72 1.18 -19.09 10.15
C PHE A 72 1.77 -20.26 9.33
N LYS A 73 1.01 -20.82 8.39
CA LYS A 73 1.54 -21.91 7.53
C LYS A 73 2.66 -21.43 6.62
N HIS A 74 2.56 -20.20 6.14
CA HIS A 74 3.63 -19.62 5.35
C HIS A 74 4.89 -19.42 6.19
N LEU A 75 4.76 -19.00 7.45
CA LEU A 75 5.87 -18.90 8.40
C LEU A 75 6.52 -20.28 8.66
N GLU A 76 5.71 -21.32 8.90
CA GLU A 76 6.18 -22.70 9.10
C GLU A 76 6.90 -23.26 7.85
N SER A 77 6.40 -22.95 6.66
CA SER A 77 7.01 -23.41 5.39
C SER A 77 8.38 -22.77 5.12
N ASN A 78 8.70 -21.65 5.78
CA ASN A 78 9.96 -20.94 5.71
C ASN A 78 10.90 -21.30 6.89
N ASN A 79 10.93 -22.57 7.30
CA ASN A 79 11.67 -23.04 8.47
C ASN A 79 13.21 -23.06 8.34
N THR A 80 13.77 -22.90 7.14
CA THR A 80 15.23 -22.82 6.95
C THR A 80 15.72 -21.39 7.12
N SER A 81 16.93 -21.21 7.64
CA SER A 81 17.51 -19.87 7.85
C SER A 81 17.56 -19.03 6.56
N SER A 82 17.86 -19.65 5.41
CA SER A 82 17.89 -18.95 4.12
C SER A 82 16.51 -18.47 3.67
N LYS A 83 15.48 -19.31 3.79
CA LYS A 83 14.09 -18.98 3.44
C LYS A 83 13.52 -17.94 4.38
N MET A 84 13.74 -18.10 5.69
CA MET A 84 13.32 -17.13 6.69
C MET A 84 13.98 -15.76 6.45
N ASN A 85 15.27 -15.72 6.15
CA ASN A 85 15.97 -14.46 5.86
C ASN A 85 15.39 -13.74 4.63
N GLN A 86 15.09 -14.48 3.55
CA GLN A 86 14.47 -13.90 2.37
C GLN A 86 13.03 -13.43 2.65
N TYR A 87 12.27 -14.21 3.42
CA TYR A 87 10.92 -13.85 3.83
C TYR A 87 10.91 -12.56 4.66
N VAL A 88 11.79 -12.48 5.67
CA VAL A 88 11.98 -11.30 6.52
C VAL A 88 12.41 -10.09 5.68
N ARG A 89 13.31 -10.27 4.69
CA ARG A 89 13.70 -9.20 3.77
C ARG A 89 12.52 -8.67 2.95
N ASN A 90 11.68 -9.55 2.42
CA ASN A 90 10.49 -9.16 1.67
C ASN A 90 9.49 -8.39 2.56
N LEU A 91 9.28 -8.87 3.79
CA LEU A 91 8.47 -8.16 4.78
C LEU A 91 9.01 -6.75 5.03
N PHE A 92 10.33 -6.59 5.17
CA PHE A 92 10.94 -5.28 5.37
C PHE A 92 10.77 -4.33 4.19
N GLY A 93 10.89 -4.84 2.95
CA GLY A 93 10.58 -4.02 1.78
C GLY A 93 9.16 -3.45 1.85
N ILE A 94 8.20 -4.27 2.23
CA ILE A 94 6.81 -3.84 2.40
C ILE A 94 6.66 -2.80 3.53
N PHE A 95 7.32 -3.01 4.68
CA PHE A 95 7.27 -2.07 5.81
C PHE A 95 7.84 -0.71 5.47
N ASN A 96 9.05 -0.71 4.91
CA ASN A 96 9.74 0.52 4.53
C ASN A 96 8.85 1.32 3.56
N THR A 97 8.27 0.69 2.54
CA THR A 97 7.32 1.38 1.64
C THR A 97 6.07 1.89 2.35
N THR A 98 5.52 1.15 3.32
CA THR A 98 4.32 1.58 4.05
C THR A 98 4.61 2.77 4.97
N ALA A 99 5.83 2.87 5.49
CA ALA A 99 6.33 3.99 6.27
C ALA A 99 6.88 5.14 5.40
N ASP A 100 6.49 5.20 4.12
CA ASP A 100 6.93 6.19 3.13
C ASP A 100 8.46 6.19 2.88
N GLY A 101 9.12 5.07 3.15
CA GLY A 101 10.53 4.82 2.82
C GLY A 101 10.72 4.33 1.38
N VAL A 102 11.94 4.49 0.86
CA VAL A 102 12.34 4.07 -0.49
C VAL A 102 13.24 2.84 -0.38
N ASN A 103 12.83 1.72 -1.00
CA ASN A 103 13.61 0.47 -0.97
C ASN A 103 14.77 0.47 -1.96
N GLN A 104 14.48 0.93 -3.17
CA GLN A 104 15.41 0.91 -4.29
C GLN A 104 15.10 2.11 -5.17
N PHE A 105 16.12 2.56 -5.85
CA PHE A 105 16.06 3.65 -6.79
C PHE A 105 16.78 3.26 -8.07
N VAL A 106 16.22 3.64 -9.20
CA VAL A 106 16.84 3.42 -10.51
C VAL A 106 17.75 4.60 -10.81
N SER A 107 19.06 4.40 -10.68
CA SER A 107 20.08 5.46 -10.85
C SER A 107 20.00 6.19 -12.19
N SER A 108 19.59 5.51 -13.26
CA SER A 108 19.39 6.11 -14.58
C SER A 108 18.18 7.05 -14.67
N ILE A 109 17.21 6.97 -13.75
CA ILE A 109 16.12 7.93 -13.68
C ILE A 109 16.62 9.25 -13.08
N GLN A 110 17.62 9.25 -12.19
CA GLN A 110 18.18 10.48 -11.60
C GLN A 110 18.79 11.39 -12.65
N SER A 111 19.50 10.79 -13.60
CA SER A 111 20.10 11.54 -14.70
C SER A 111 19.03 12.11 -15.63
N LEU A 112 17.87 11.46 -15.73
CA LEU A 112 16.74 11.95 -16.53
C LEU A 112 15.93 13.04 -15.81
N THR A 113 15.81 13.01 -14.48
CA THR A 113 14.85 13.84 -13.72
C THR A 113 15.46 14.88 -12.78
N SER A 114 16.78 15.11 -12.85
CA SER A 114 17.47 16.13 -12.05
C SER A 114 16.92 17.55 -12.31
N PRO A 115 16.44 18.28 -11.28
CA PRO A 115 15.86 19.62 -11.42
C PRO A 115 16.89 20.74 -11.64
N LEU A 116 18.19 20.46 -11.52
CA LEU A 116 19.28 21.45 -11.65
C LEU A 116 19.59 21.80 -13.11
N VAL A 117 19.04 21.07 -14.07
CA VAL A 117 19.10 21.33 -15.50
C VAL A 117 17.65 21.21 -15.94
N GLN A 118 17.07 22.19 -16.65
CA GLN A 118 15.68 22.16 -17.17
C GLN A 118 15.41 20.87 -17.95
N ARG A 119 15.09 19.79 -17.24
CA ARG A 119 14.89 18.44 -17.75
C ARG A 119 13.44 18.07 -17.50
N ASP A 120 12.99 17.13 -18.30
CA ASP A 120 11.66 16.58 -18.20
C ASP A 120 11.42 16.03 -16.79
N ILE A 121 10.42 16.59 -16.11
CA ILE A 121 9.91 16.15 -14.83
C ILE A 121 8.74 15.24 -15.14
N PHE A 122 8.98 13.94 -15.01
CA PHE A 122 7.99 12.92 -15.27
C PHE A 122 7.14 12.63 -14.02
N MET A 123 5.85 12.41 -14.25
CA MET A 123 4.97 11.73 -13.31
C MET A 123 4.38 10.50 -14.00
N PHE A 124 4.42 9.37 -13.29
CA PHE A 124 3.98 8.08 -13.81
C PHE A 124 2.63 7.70 -13.21
N PHE A 125 1.70 7.28 -14.04
CA PHE A 125 0.37 6.84 -13.63
C PHE A 125 0.15 5.39 -14.01
N GLY A 126 -0.54 4.67 -13.14
CA GLY A 126 -1.07 3.33 -13.39
C GLY A 126 -2.59 3.35 -13.24
N ILE A 127 -3.30 2.81 -14.22
CA ILE A 127 -4.76 2.72 -14.22
C ILE A 127 -5.16 1.29 -14.49
N VAL A 128 -6.05 0.74 -13.66
CA VAL A 128 -6.67 -0.56 -13.88
C VAL A 128 -8.15 -0.49 -13.58
N CYS A 129 -8.97 -1.09 -14.45
CA CYS A 129 -10.38 -1.31 -14.21
C CYS A 129 -10.58 -2.80 -13.91
N THR A 130 -11.04 -3.12 -12.71
CA THR A 130 -11.27 -4.49 -12.26
C THR A 130 -12.75 -4.80 -12.29
N ASN A 131 -13.15 -5.68 -13.21
CA ASN A 131 -14.49 -6.25 -13.25
C ASN A 131 -14.60 -7.39 -12.24
N ILE A 132 -15.50 -7.29 -11.26
CA ILE A 132 -15.77 -8.36 -10.30
C ILE A 132 -16.70 -9.38 -10.98
N THR A 133 -16.16 -10.40 -11.63
CA THR A 133 -16.92 -11.52 -12.24
C THR A 133 -17.54 -12.39 -11.13
N CYS A 134 -18.81 -12.84 -11.10
CA CYS A 134 -19.77 -13.26 -12.12
C CYS A 134 -21.19 -12.66 -11.96
N SER A 135 -21.35 -11.48 -11.35
CA SER A 135 -22.67 -10.84 -11.22
C SER A 135 -22.69 -9.51 -11.95
N HIS A 136 -23.65 -9.31 -12.85
CA HIS A 136 -23.98 -7.99 -13.44
C HIS A 136 -24.43 -6.95 -12.39
N GLU A 137 -24.44 -7.31 -11.11
CA GLU A 137 -24.95 -6.49 -10.01
C GLU A 137 -23.89 -5.64 -9.32
N ARG A 138 -22.60 -5.91 -9.54
CA ARG A 138 -21.51 -5.17 -8.88
C ARG A 138 -20.80 -4.24 -9.85
N PRO A 139 -20.63 -2.95 -9.51
CA PRO A 139 -19.93 -2.03 -10.38
C PRO A 139 -18.44 -2.39 -10.48
N PRO A 140 -17.79 -2.05 -11.61
CA PRO A 140 -16.34 -2.17 -11.72
C PRO A 140 -15.62 -1.28 -10.70
N ILE A 141 -14.45 -1.75 -10.26
CA ILE A 141 -13.54 -0.99 -9.40
C ILE A 141 -12.47 -0.36 -10.28
N VAL A 142 -12.39 0.96 -10.27
CA VAL A 142 -11.33 1.71 -10.95
C VAL A 142 -10.27 2.07 -9.91
N THR A 143 -9.03 1.68 -10.16
CA THR A 143 -7.87 2.06 -9.34
C THR A 143 -6.92 2.88 -10.20
N ILE A 144 -6.59 4.07 -9.70
CA ILE A 144 -5.64 4.98 -10.32
C ILE A 144 -4.55 5.27 -9.29
N ILE A 145 -3.30 5.06 -9.69
CA ILE A 145 -2.13 5.42 -8.90
C ILE A 145 -1.31 6.45 -9.67
N GLY A 146 -0.65 7.34 -8.94
CA GLY A 146 0.27 8.33 -9.50
C GLY A 146 1.56 8.38 -8.68
N SER A 147 2.72 8.50 -9.32
CA SER A 147 3.97 8.69 -8.59
C SER A 147 3.91 9.99 -7.81
N LYS A 148 4.39 10.00 -6.56
CA LYS A 148 4.50 11.20 -5.71
C LYS A 148 5.78 11.97 -5.96
N ASP A 149 6.83 11.27 -6.39
CA ASP A 149 8.13 11.83 -6.70
C ASP A 149 8.44 11.71 -8.20
N SER A 150 9.39 12.52 -8.65
CA SER A 150 9.90 12.49 -10.03
C SER A 150 10.74 11.24 -10.32
N THR A 151 11.10 10.47 -9.29
CA THR A 151 11.88 9.23 -9.41
C THR A 151 11.02 8.00 -9.63
N GLY A 152 9.70 8.10 -9.49
CA GLY A 152 8.78 6.97 -9.61
C GLY A 152 8.95 5.93 -8.49
N THR A 153 9.45 6.34 -7.33
CA THR A 153 9.75 5.45 -6.19
C THR A 153 8.66 5.43 -5.14
N LYS A 154 7.82 6.46 -5.09
CA LYS A 154 6.64 6.55 -4.21
C LYS A 154 5.39 6.77 -5.03
N TYR A 155 4.26 6.23 -4.58
CA TYR A 155 2.97 6.37 -5.27
C TYR A 155 1.87 6.78 -4.28
N ALA A 156 0.96 7.62 -4.75
CA ALA A 156 -0.32 7.91 -4.14
C ALA A 156 -1.41 7.13 -4.87
N ASP A 157 -2.44 6.74 -4.14
CA ASP A 157 -3.55 5.91 -4.63
C ASP A 157 -4.89 6.64 -4.55
N CYS A 158 -5.71 6.45 -5.59
CA CYS A 158 -7.12 6.82 -5.61
C CYS A 158 -7.92 5.61 -6.08
N VAL A 159 -8.95 5.24 -5.30
CA VAL A 159 -9.84 4.12 -5.62
C VAL A 159 -11.26 4.66 -5.75
N GLN A 160 -11.92 4.31 -6.86
CA GLN A 160 -13.32 4.64 -7.10
C GLN A 160 -14.13 3.38 -7.38
N PHE A 161 -15.32 3.33 -6.79
CA PHE A 161 -16.41 2.47 -7.25
C PHE A 161 -17.22 3.24 -8.29
N SER A 162 -17.34 2.72 -9.51
CA SER A 162 -18.17 3.40 -10.52
C SER A 162 -19.62 3.49 -10.00
N PRO A 163 -20.16 4.70 -9.74
CA PRO A 163 -21.50 4.84 -9.18
C PRO A 163 -22.61 4.63 -10.21
N GLN A 164 -22.24 4.60 -11.50
CA GLN A 164 -23.18 4.61 -12.61
C GLN A 164 -23.04 3.33 -13.44
N GLU A 165 -24.11 2.54 -13.34
CA GLU A 165 -24.51 1.46 -14.22
C GLU A 165 -23.83 0.08 -14.04
N LYS A 166 -24.70 -0.93 -14.13
CA LYS A 166 -24.44 -2.38 -14.13
C LYS A 166 -23.67 -2.86 -15.37
N ILE A 167 -23.21 -1.91 -16.19
CA ILE A 167 -22.49 -2.15 -17.42
C ILE A 167 -21.01 -1.96 -17.08
N PRO A 168 -20.14 -2.95 -17.35
CA PRO A 168 -18.70 -2.78 -17.21
C PRO A 168 -18.25 -1.72 -18.22
N LEU A 169 -18.18 -0.47 -17.77
CA LEU A 169 -17.61 0.61 -18.55
C LEU A 169 -16.10 0.60 -18.31
N GLU A 170 -15.34 0.26 -19.36
CA GLU A 170 -13.88 0.45 -19.38
C GLU A 170 -13.48 1.94 -19.32
N PHE A 171 -14.44 2.82 -19.58
CA PHE A 171 -14.30 4.27 -19.56
C PHE A 171 -14.48 4.85 -18.16
N ILE A 172 -13.60 5.77 -17.79
CA ILE A 172 -13.57 6.43 -16.47
C ILE A 172 -14.05 7.87 -16.66
N ASN A 173 -15.34 8.14 -16.42
CA ASN A 173 -15.96 9.47 -16.63
C ASN A 173 -15.22 10.59 -15.86
N ASP A 174 -14.84 10.31 -14.61
CA ASP A 174 -14.27 11.30 -13.69
C ASP A 174 -12.74 11.24 -13.61
N LEU A 175 -12.06 10.68 -14.62
CA LEU A 175 -10.59 10.51 -14.61
C LEU A 175 -9.85 11.81 -14.29
N HIS A 176 -10.35 12.93 -14.81
CA HIS A 176 -9.77 14.26 -14.61
C HIS A 176 -9.72 14.69 -13.14
N ILE A 177 -10.68 14.26 -12.30
CA ILE A 177 -10.71 14.56 -10.87
C ILE A 177 -9.55 13.84 -10.17
N TYR A 178 -9.37 12.55 -10.44
CA TYR A 178 -8.30 11.75 -9.85
C TYR A 178 -6.92 12.20 -10.30
N VAL A 179 -6.77 12.51 -11.59
CA VAL A 179 -5.51 13.03 -12.13
C VAL A 179 -5.18 14.37 -11.46
N ARG A 180 -6.17 15.27 -11.26
CA ARG A 180 -5.96 16.53 -10.53
C ARG A 180 -5.49 16.29 -9.10
N ASP A 181 -6.16 15.41 -8.37
CA ASP A 181 -5.84 15.17 -6.95
C ASP A 181 -4.43 14.54 -6.82
N LEU A 182 -4.06 13.63 -7.71
CA LEU A 182 -2.71 13.06 -7.78
C LEU A 182 -1.65 14.10 -8.19
N LEU A 183 -1.98 15.03 -9.10
CA LEU A 183 -1.10 16.16 -9.43
C LEU A 183 -0.89 17.09 -8.24
N CYS A 184 -1.92 17.31 -7.42
CA CYS A 184 -1.80 18.05 -6.17
C CYS A 184 -0.88 17.32 -5.18
N GLU A 185 -1.03 16.00 -5.02
CA GLU A 185 -0.12 15.19 -4.18
C GLU A 185 1.34 15.28 -4.65
N PHE A 186 1.59 15.18 -5.96
CA PHE A 186 2.91 15.37 -6.54
C PHE A 186 3.45 16.78 -6.25
N SER A 187 2.65 17.82 -6.50
CA SER A 187 3.05 19.22 -6.27
C SER A 187 3.34 19.50 -4.80
N ASN A 188 2.54 18.95 -3.89
CA ASN A 188 2.73 19.10 -2.45
C ASN A 188 4.04 18.42 -2.00
N TYR A 189 4.37 17.27 -2.58
CA TYR A 189 5.60 16.55 -2.26
C TYR A 189 6.85 17.23 -2.83
N ASN A 190 6.79 17.76 -4.05
CA ASN A 190 7.97 18.26 -4.78
C ASN A 190 8.09 19.80 -4.82
N SER A 191 7.04 20.54 -4.43
CA SER A 191 6.92 22.00 -4.63
C SER A 191 6.90 22.47 -6.10
N TYR A 192 6.72 21.55 -7.05
CA TYR A 192 6.59 21.83 -8.48
C TYR A 192 5.68 20.80 -9.17
N LEU A 193 5.14 21.16 -10.32
CA LEU A 193 4.34 20.27 -11.17
C LEU A 193 5.21 19.48 -12.15
N PRO A 194 4.80 18.27 -12.55
CA PRO A 194 5.42 17.55 -13.65
C PRO A 194 5.16 18.26 -14.98
N ASN A 195 6.10 18.18 -15.92
CA ASN A 195 5.95 18.70 -17.28
C ASN A 195 5.76 17.58 -18.33
N LYS A 196 5.89 16.30 -17.91
CA LYS A 196 5.58 15.11 -18.70
C LYS A 196 4.74 14.14 -17.86
N LEU A 197 3.67 13.61 -18.43
CA LEU A 197 2.84 12.58 -17.81
C LEU A 197 2.97 11.29 -18.61
N ILE A 198 3.22 10.18 -17.93
CA ILE A 198 3.27 8.84 -18.54
C ILE A 198 2.13 8.02 -17.94
N LEU A 199 1.19 7.60 -18.79
CA LEU A 199 -0.02 6.89 -18.38
C LEU A 199 0.05 5.43 -18.84
N TYR A 200 0.08 4.50 -17.88
CA TYR A 200 -0.06 3.07 -18.15
C TYR A 200 -1.48 2.62 -17.80
N ARG A 201 -2.28 2.22 -18.80
CA ARG A 201 -3.60 1.61 -18.61
C ARG A 201 -3.49 0.10 -18.82
N ALA A 202 -3.84 -0.68 -17.79
CA ALA A 202 -3.75 -2.13 -17.81
C ALA A 202 -5.14 -2.75 -18.05
N GLY A 203 -5.24 -3.63 -19.06
CA GLY A 203 -6.53 -4.11 -19.58
C GLY A 203 -7.39 -2.95 -20.05
#